data_AF-A0A821LVM2-F1
#
_entry.id   AF-A0A821LVM2-F1
#
_cell.length_a   1.000
_cell.length_b   1.000
_cell.length_c   1.000
_cell.angle_alpha   90.00
_cell.angle_beta   90.00
_cell.angle_gamma   90.00
#
_symmetry.space_group_name_H-M   'P 1'
#
loop_
_entity.id
_entity.type
_entity.pdbx_description
1 polymer ?
#
loop_
_entity_poly.entity_id
_entity_poly.type
_entity_poly.pdbx_seq_one_letter_code
_entity_poly.pdbx_strand_id
1 'polypeptide(L)'
;MIYFFFARFKPWNSKRCQVLIIIGILVVFINEVLFYQWTSLNWPNIEEIAKKPSVEKLLLVADPQLIGEKDEGILGFITRREADRYLAKTFPQANAYVKPDWIIFLGDIFDEGLSASDDEFKRYFNRFNSIFNYKNHEQRYIIIPGDNDVGGEYHG
;
A
#
# COMPACT_ATOMS: atom_id res chain seq x y z
N MET A 1 56.11 4.95 27.87
CA MET A 1 56.24 4.45 26.49
C MET A 1 54.97 3.68 26.15
N ILE A 2 53.97 4.34 25.56
CA ILE A 2 52.71 3.71 25.13
C ILE A 2 52.53 4.06 23.65
N TYR A 3 52.71 3.06 22.78
CA TYR A 3 52.42 3.18 21.35
C TYR A 3 50.91 3.08 21.15
N PHE A 4 50.26 4.17 20.74
CA PHE A 4 48.91 4.10 20.17
C PHE A 4 49.01 3.58 18.74
N PHE A 5 48.53 2.35 18.53
CA PHE A 5 48.30 1.78 17.20
C PHE A 5 47.02 2.45 16.63
N PHE A 6 47.18 3.56 15.90
CA PHE A 6 46.11 4.04 15.03
C PHE A 6 45.96 3.06 13.87
N ALA A 7 44.98 2.17 13.94
CA ALA A 7 44.48 1.50 12.76
C ALA A 7 43.96 2.59 11.81
N ARG A 8 44.75 2.94 10.78
CA ARG A 8 44.30 3.83 9.70
C ARG A 8 43.17 3.10 8.98
N PHE A 9 41.93 3.50 9.25
CA PHE A 9 40.82 3.18 8.35
C PHE A 9 41.22 3.64 6.95
N LYS A 10 41.40 2.69 6.02
CA LYS A 10 41.75 3.00 4.64
C LYS A 10 40.60 3.84 4.07
N PRO A 11 40.85 5.09 3.63
CA PRO A 11 39.78 5.95 3.16
C PRO A 11 39.05 5.26 2.01
N TRP A 12 37.73 5.17 2.14
CA TRP A 12 36.87 4.54 1.14
C TRP A 12 37.11 5.24 -0.21
N ASN A 13 37.39 4.48 -1.27
CA ASN A 13 37.63 5.03 -2.60
C ASN A 13 36.37 5.77 -3.09
N SER A 14 36.48 7.07 -3.38
CA SER A 14 35.35 7.92 -3.79
C SER A 14 34.57 7.37 -4.99
N LYS A 15 35.25 6.71 -5.94
CA LYS A 15 34.59 6.04 -7.07
C LYS A 15 33.73 4.85 -6.63
N ARG A 16 34.18 4.09 -5.63
CA ARG A 16 33.40 2.98 -5.06
C ARG A 16 32.17 3.49 -4.31
N CYS A 17 32.28 4.60 -3.56
CA CYS A 17 31.11 5.24 -2.94
C CYS A 17 30.09 5.69 -3.99
N GLN A 18 30.55 6.36 -5.05
CA GLN A 18 29.67 6.85 -6.12
C GLN A 18 28.90 5.70 -6.80
N VAL A 19 29.60 4.60 -7.12
CA VAL A 19 28.96 3.41 -7.71
C VAL A 19 27.90 2.84 -6.79
N LEU A 20 28.17 2.69 -5.49
CA LEU A 20 27.20 2.16 -4.53
C LEU A 20 25.98 3.08 -4.36
N ILE A 21 26.18 4.40 -4.37
CA ILE A 21 25.07 5.36 -4.33
C ILE A 21 24.21 5.24 -5.59
N ILE A 22 24.82 5.15 -6.78
CA ILE A 22 24.08 4.97 -8.04
C ILE A 22 23.28 3.67 -8.01
N ILE A 23 23.89 2.56 -7.57
CA ILE A 23 23.19 1.28 -7.43
C ILE A 23 22.03 1.41 -6.46
N GLY A 24 22.22 2.07 -5.31
CA GLY A 24 21.16 2.31 -4.34
C GLY A 24 19.97 3.10 -4.93
N ILE A 25 20.26 4.18 -5.66
CA ILE A 25 19.24 4.98 -6.35
C ILE A 25 18.51 4.14 -7.40
N LEU A 26 19.23 3.35 -8.19
CA LEU A 26 18.62 2.48 -9.20
C LEU A 26 17.73 1.41 -8.56
N VAL A 27 18.16 0.78 -7.47
CA VAL A 27 17.36 -0.21 -6.74
C VAL A 27 16.07 0.43 -6.23
N VAL A 28 16.15 1.61 -5.60
CA VAL A 28 14.96 2.33 -5.14
C VAL A 28 14.06 2.68 -6.32
N PHE A 29 14.60 3.24 -7.40
CA PHE A 29 13.82 3.61 -8.58
C PHE A 29 13.11 2.42 -9.23
N ILE A 30 13.81 1.28 -9.37
CA ILE A 30 13.23 0.06 -9.95
C ILE A 30 12.07 -0.44 -9.07
N ASN A 31 12.28 -0.59 -7.77
CA ASN A 31 11.26 -1.14 -6.87
C ASN A 31 10.09 -0.17 -6.66
N GLU A 32 10.36 1.12 -6.53
CA GLU A 32 9.33 2.10 -6.30
C GLU A 32 8.55 2.40 -7.58
N VAL A 33 9.17 2.49 -8.75
CA VAL A 33 8.50 2.98 -9.97
C VAL A 33 8.24 1.87 -10.98
N LEU A 34 9.29 1.20 -11.43
CA LEU A 34 9.21 0.31 -12.58
C LEU A 34 8.55 -1.03 -12.27
N PHE A 35 8.72 -1.53 -11.05
CA PHE A 35 8.28 -2.87 -10.66
C PHE A 35 6.77 -3.05 -10.87
N TYR A 36 5.95 -2.10 -10.43
CA TYR A 36 4.49 -2.16 -10.57
C TYR A 36 4.03 -2.12 -12.05
N GLN A 37 4.69 -1.31 -12.88
CA GLN A 37 4.38 -1.26 -14.30
C GLN A 37 4.76 -2.58 -14.98
N TRP A 38 5.94 -3.11 -14.66
CA TRP A 38 6.42 -4.36 -15.24
C TRP A 38 5.54 -5.55 -14.85
N THR A 39 5.11 -5.64 -13.60
CA THR A 39 4.21 -6.71 -13.17
C THR A 39 2.86 -6.63 -13.87
N SER A 40 2.34 -5.43 -14.12
CA SER A 40 1.07 -5.24 -14.83
C SER A 40 1.11 -5.72 -16.29
N LEU A 41 2.29 -5.80 -16.93
CA LEU A 41 2.43 -6.36 -18.28
C LEU A 41 2.14 -7.87 -18.35
N ASN A 42 2.24 -8.58 -17.23
CA ASN A 42 1.93 -10.01 -17.16
C ASN A 42 0.47 -10.27 -16.83
N TRP A 43 -0.34 -9.23 -16.62
CA TRP A 43 -1.76 -9.40 -16.33
C TRP A 43 -2.51 -9.85 -17.59
N PRO A 44 -3.57 -10.66 -17.43
CA PRO A 44 -4.31 -11.21 -18.55
C PRO A 44 -5.15 -10.14 -19.25
N ASN A 45 -5.19 -10.14 -20.59
CA ASN A 45 -6.00 -9.19 -21.34
C ASN A 45 -7.50 -9.39 -21.06
N ILE A 46 -8.06 -8.53 -20.21
CA ILE A 46 -9.45 -8.63 -19.74
C ILE A 46 -10.43 -8.39 -20.89
N GLU A 47 -10.11 -7.52 -21.84
CA GLU A 47 -10.98 -7.24 -22.99
C GLU A 47 -11.10 -8.45 -23.92
N GLU A 48 -9.99 -9.18 -24.11
CA GLU A 48 -9.97 -10.44 -24.85
C GLU A 48 -10.76 -11.55 -24.13
N ILE A 49 -10.64 -11.64 -22.80
CA ILE A 49 -11.37 -12.64 -22.00
C ILE A 49 -12.86 -12.35 -21.98
N ALA A 50 -13.24 -11.08 -21.84
CA ALA A 50 -14.64 -10.68 -21.70
C ALA A 50 -15.47 -11.05 -22.92
N LYS A 51 -14.89 -11.13 -24.14
CA LYS A 51 -15.45 -11.55 -25.46
C LYS A 51 -16.82 -10.97 -25.89
N LYS A 52 -17.59 -10.39 -24.98
CA LYS A 52 -18.96 -9.93 -25.10
C LYS A 52 -19.09 -8.63 -24.30
N PRO A 53 -19.84 -7.64 -24.83
CA PRO A 53 -20.05 -6.36 -24.16
C PRO A 53 -20.86 -6.43 -22.85
N SER A 54 -21.40 -7.60 -22.48
CA SER A 54 -22.30 -7.78 -21.33
C SER A 54 -21.64 -8.43 -20.10
N VAL A 55 -20.31 -8.52 -20.06
CA VAL A 55 -19.62 -9.11 -18.91
C VAL A 55 -19.35 -8.02 -17.88
N GLU A 56 -20.00 -8.14 -16.72
CA GLU A 56 -19.71 -7.30 -15.55
C GLU A 56 -18.34 -7.67 -14.98
N LYS A 57 -17.54 -6.65 -14.65
CA LYS A 57 -16.20 -6.82 -14.08
C LYS A 57 -16.20 -6.43 -12.62
N LEU A 58 -15.69 -7.34 -11.80
CA LEU A 58 -15.57 -7.15 -10.36
C LEU A 58 -14.09 -7.03 -10.01
N LEU A 59 -13.75 -6.00 -9.24
CA LEU A 59 -12.47 -5.89 -8.57
C LEU A 59 -12.66 -6.22 -7.09
N LEU A 60 -12.09 -7.34 -6.66
CA LEU A 60 -12.09 -7.76 -5.27
C LEU A 60 -10.85 -7.19 -4.59
N VAL A 61 -11.04 -6.44 -3.51
CA VAL A 61 -9.97 -5.83 -2.72
C VAL A 61 -10.05 -6.43 -1.33
N ALA A 62 -9.04 -7.18 -0.93
CA ALA A 62 -8.97 -7.82 0.39
C ALA A 62 -7.88 -7.17 1.24
N ASP A 63 -8.14 -7.10 2.54
CA ASP A 63 -7.16 -6.77 3.56
C ASP A 63 -6.35 -5.48 3.31
N PRO A 64 -6.99 -4.31 3.05
CA PRO A 64 -6.25 -3.06 2.90
C PRO A 64 -5.44 -2.66 4.14
N GLN A 65 -5.94 -2.96 5.34
CA GLN A 65 -5.37 -2.66 6.65
C GLN A 65 -4.80 -1.23 6.76
N LEU A 66 -5.67 -0.23 6.69
CA LEU A 66 -5.26 1.14 6.97
C LEU A 66 -4.81 1.24 8.43
N ILE A 67 -3.49 1.30 8.61
CA ILE A 67 -2.83 1.42 9.91
C ILE A 67 -3.40 2.62 10.68
N GLY A 68 -3.77 2.38 11.94
CA GLY A 68 -4.37 3.37 12.81
C GLY A 68 -3.38 4.34 13.45
N GLU A 69 -3.76 5.00 14.54
CA GLU A 69 -2.99 6.08 15.19
C GLU A 69 -2.43 5.70 16.56
N LYS A 70 -2.81 4.54 17.13
CA LYS A 70 -2.56 4.20 18.54
C LYS A 70 -1.39 3.24 18.73
N ASP A 71 -1.33 2.17 17.95
CA ASP A 71 -0.58 0.97 18.36
C ASP A 71 0.85 0.90 17.79
N GLU A 72 1.21 1.80 16.88
CA GLU A 72 2.47 1.77 16.12
C GLU A 72 3.67 2.48 16.77
N GLY A 73 3.52 3.00 17.99
CA GLY A 73 4.61 3.63 18.74
C GLY A 73 5.29 4.81 18.02
N ILE A 74 6.60 5.00 18.26
CA ILE A 74 7.35 6.20 17.84
C ILE A 74 7.46 6.35 16.31
N LEU A 75 7.46 5.25 15.57
CA LEU A 75 7.59 5.25 14.11
C LEU A 75 6.24 5.15 13.39
N GLY A 76 5.13 5.17 14.11
CA GLY A 76 3.81 4.92 13.53
C GLY A 76 3.36 5.91 12.47
N PHE A 77 3.88 7.13 12.50
CA PHE A 77 3.64 8.06 11.40
C PHE A 77 4.28 7.59 10.09
N ILE A 78 5.48 7.01 10.14
CA ILE A 78 6.20 6.56 8.95
C ILE A 78 5.54 5.31 8.39
N THR A 79 5.29 4.30 9.23
CA THR A 79 4.65 3.03 8.80
C THR A 79 3.30 3.31 8.16
N ARG A 80 2.44 4.09 8.82
CA ARG A 80 1.15 4.53 8.29
C ARG A 80 1.27 5.24 6.94
N ARG A 81 2.20 6.19 6.81
CA ARG A 81 2.39 6.94 5.58
C ARG A 81 2.87 6.05 4.43
N GLU A 82 3.78 5.12 4.70
CA GLU A 82 4.29 4.20 3.68
C GLU A 82 3.21 3.20 3.24
N ALA A 83 2.40 2.67 4.18
CA ALA A 83 1.26 1.81 3.86
C ALA A 83 0.21 2.54 3.00
N ASP A 84 -0.18 3.76 3.39
CA ASP A 84 -1.10 4.59 2.59
C ASP A 84 -0.56 4.89 1.20
N ARG A 85 0.73 5.22 1.11
CA ARG A 85 1.42 5.50 -0.16
C ARG A 85 1.44 4.28 -1.07
N TYR A 86 1.64 3.09 -0.50
CA TYR A 86 1.59 1.84 -1.24
C TYR A 86 0.19 1.62 -1.84
N LEU A 87 -0.88 1.67 -1.03
CA LEU A 87 -2.26 1.49 -1.50
C LEU A 87 -2.66 2.57 -2.52
N ALA A 88 -2.34 3.83 -2.26
CA ALA A 88 -2.61 4.96 -3.17
C ALA A 88 -1.90 4.85 -4.52
N LYS A 89 -0.86 4.00 -4.60
CA LYS A 89 -0.13 3.75 -5.85
C LYS A 89 -0.64 2.51 -6.57
N THR A 90 -0.92 1.43 -5.85
CA THR A 90 -1.24 0.13 -6.44
C THR A 90 -2.71 0.00 -6.79
N PHE A 91 -3.62 0.49 -5.94
CA PHE A 91 -5.05 0.40 -6.20
C PHE A 91 -5.47 1.13 -7.49
N PRO A 92 -5.06 2.38 -7.76
CA PRO A 92 -5.44 3.05 -9.00
C PRO A 92 -4.93 2.33 -10.26
N GLN A 93 -3.79 1.62 -10.19
CA GLN A 93 -3.27 0.84 -11.30
C GLN A 93 -4.13 -0.40 -11.57
N ALA A 94 -4.49 -1.14 -10.52
CA ALA A 94 -5.43 -2.25 -10.61
C ALA A 94 -6.80 -1.80 -11.14
N ASN A 95 -7.31 -0.68 -10.61
CA ASN A 95 -8.59 -0.10 -11.02
C ASN A 95 -8.56 0.35 -12.49
N ALA A 96 -7.51 1.05 -12.92
CA ALA A 96 -7.37 1.52 -14.30
C ALA A 96 -7.18 0.37 -15.31
N TYR A 97 -6.55 -0.73 -14.89
CA TYR A 97 -6.39 -1.91 -15.73
C TYR A 97 -7.70 -2.69 -15.89
N VAL A 98 -8.37 -3.00 -14.77
CA VAL A 98 -9.60 -3.80 -14.76
C VAL A 98 -10.78 -3.00 -15.31
N LYS A 99 -10.84 -1.69 -15.02
CA LYS A 99 -11.99 -0.81 -15.25
C LYS A 99 -13.29 -1.47 -14.75
N PRO A 100 -13.36 -1.83 -13.45
CA PRO A 100 -14.45 -2.63 -12.90
C PRO A 100 -15.77 -1.84 -12.84
N ASP A 101 -16.87 -2.57 -12.96
CA ASP A 101 -18.23 -2.06 -12.71
C ASP A 101 -18.56 -2.06 -11.22
N TRP A 102 -17.94 -2.98 -10.48
CA TRP A 102 -18.07 -3.16 -9.04
C TRP A 102 -16.71 -3.31 -8.37
N ILE A 103 -16.51 -2.59 -7.26
CA ILE A 103 -15.37 -2.78 -6.36
C ILE A 103 -15.92 -3.34 -5.05
N ILE A 104 -15.44 -4.50 -4.64
CA ILE A 104 -15.89 -5.18 -3.43
C ILE A 104 -14.72 -5.29 -2.46
N PHE A 105 -14.84 -4.61 -1.31
CA PHE A 105 -13.92 -4.78 -0.19
C PHE A 105 -14.34 -5.99 0.64
N LEU A 106 -13.38 -6.88 0.90
CA LEU A 106 -13.60 -8.18 1.53
C LEU A 106 -13.25 -8.24 3.02
N GLY A 107 -13.11 -7.09 3.67
CA GLY A 107 -12.79 -6.98 5.10
C GLY A 107 -11.46 -6.32 5.39
N ASP A 108 -11.22 -6.10 6.68
CA ASP A 108 -10.02 -5.55 7.31
C ASP A 108 -9.53 -4.28 6.63
N ILE A 109 -10.46 -3.34 6.52
CA ILE A 109 -10.22 -2.04 5.90
C ILE A 109 -9.33 -1.21 6.81
N PHE A 110 -9.58 -1.27 8.11
CA PHE A 110 -8.87 -0.55 9.15
C PHE A 110 -8.22 -1.54 10.13
N ASP A 111 -6.98 -1.23 10.51
CA ASP A 111 -6.23 -2.00 11.52
C ASP A 111 -6.76 -1.74 12.94
N GLU A 112 -7.17 -0.50 13.22
CA GLU A 112 -7.69 -0.07 14.52
C GLU A 112 -9.19 0.32 14.43
N GLY A 113 -9.96 -0.28 13.53
CA GLY A 113 -11.35 0.09 13.28
C GLY A 113 -12.23 -0.04 14.52
N LEU A 114 -12.10 -1.16 15.24
CA LEU A 114 -12.85 -1.45 16.46
C LEU A 114 -12.49 -0.52 17.64
N SER A 115 -11.23 -0.14 17.78
CA SER A 115 -10.73 0.63 18.92
C SER A 115 -10.74 2.15 18.67
N ALA A 116 -11.04 2.60 17.45
CA ALA A 116 -11.10 4.00 17.06
C ALA A 116 -12.23 4.76 17.77
N SER A 117 -11.94 5.97 18.23
CA SER A 117 -12.96 6.98 18.55
C SER A 117 -13.62 7.50 17.27
N ASP A 118 -14.79 8.14 17.39
CA ASP A 118 -15.51 8.73 16.26
C ASP A 118 -14.63 9.67 15.41
N ASP A 119 -13.79 10.47 16.05
CA ASP A 119 -12.89 11.40 15.38
C ASP A 119 -11.73 10.69 14.67
N GLU A 120 -11.20 9.62 15.25
CA GLU A 120 -10.18 8.77 14.64
C GLU A 120 -10.75 8.03 13.43
N PHE A 121 -11.91 7.38 13.61
CA PHE A 121 -12.61 6.68 12.55
C PHE A 121 -12.91 7.60 11.37
N LYS A 122 -13.34 8.84 11.64
CA LYS A 122 -13.54 9.85 10.59
C LYS A 122 -12.26 10.18 9.82
N ARG A 123 -11.10 10.24 10.49
CA ARG A 123 -9.80 10.43 9.83
C ARG A 123 -9.40 9.21 9.01
N TYR A 124 -9.61 8.00 9.52
CA TYR A 124 -9.31 6.75 8.81
C TYR A 124 -10.19 6.63 7.57
N PHE A 125 -11.48 6.92 7.68
CA PHE A 125 -12.41 6.91 6.56
C PHE A 125 -12.09 7.98 5.51
N ASN A 126 -11.60 9.16 5.92
CA ASN A 126 -11.12 10.17 4.97
C ASN A 126 -9.90 9.69 4.18
N ARG A 127 -8.97 8.97 4.84
CA ARG A 127 -7.82 8.32 4.17
C ARG A 127 -8.31 7.24 3.20
N PHE A 128 -9.19 6.34 3.65
CA PHE A 128 -9.83 5.35 2.79
C PHE A 128 -10.44 5.99 1.53
N ASN A 129 -11.24 7.04 1.71
CA ASN A 129 -11.84 7.74 0.58
C ASN A 129 -10.80 8.38 -0.37
N SER A 130 -9.71 8.93 0.17
CA SER A 130 -8.63 9.51 -0.63
C SER A 130 -7.83 8.47 -1.42
N ILE A 131 -7.68 7.26 -0.89
CA ILE A 131 -6.91 6.18 -1.50
C ILE A 131 -7.75 5.46 -2.56
N PHE A 132 -9.00 5.17 -2.23
CA PHE A 132 -9.87 4.29 -3.03
C PHE A 132 -10.92 5.04 -3.86
N ASN A 133 -10.95 6.37 -3.79
CA ASN A 133 -11.90 7.25 -4.49
C ASN A 133 -13.38 6.91 -4.24
N TYR A 134 -13.70 6.36 -3.07
CA TYR A 134 -15.03 5.83 -2.73
C TYR A 134 -16.21 6.80 -3.01
N LYS A 135 -16.04 8.10 -2.75
CA LYS A 135 -17.10 9.13 -2.92
C LYS A 135 -17.17 9.75 -4.32
N ASN A 136 -16.36 9.32 -5.29
CA ASN A 136 -16.44 9.89 -6.65
C ASN A 136 -17.68 9.41 -7.43
N HIS A 137 -18.36 8.35 -6.95
CA HIS A 137 -19.56 7.75 -7.53
C HIS A 137 -19.42 7.26 -8.99
N GLU A 138 -18.21 7.18 -9.54
CA GLU A 138 -17.97 6.62 -10.87
C GLU A 138 -18.16 5.10 -10.87
N GLN A 139 -17.97 4.47 -9.71
CA GLN A 139 -17.97 3.03 -9.52
C GLN A 139 -18.91 2.62 -8.38
N ARG A 140 -19.43 1.40 -8.45
CA ARG A 140 -20.30 0.84 -7.42
C ARG A 140 -19.44 0.10 -6.40
N TYR A 141 -19.60 0.45 -5.13
CA TYR A 141 -18.80 -0.12 -4.04
C TYR A 141 -19.66 -0.98 -3.13
N ILE A 142 -19.15 -2.15 -2.78
CA ILE A 142 -19.64 -2.97 -1.67
C ILE A 142 -18.51 -3.07 -0.65
N ILE A 143 -18.82 -2.82 0.61
CA ILE A 143 -17.84 -2.86 1.69
C ILE A 143 -18.34 -3.85 2.73
N ILE A 144 -17.60 -4.94 2.89
CA ILE A 144 -17.84 -5.96 3.92
C ILE A 144 -16.82 -5.69 5.03
N PRO A 145 -17.26 -5.56 6.30
CA PRO A 145 -16.34 -5.39 7.41
C PRO A 145 -15.61 -6.69 7.74
N GLY A 146 -14.34 -6.60 8.12
CA GLY A 146 -13.57 -7.68 8.74
C GLY A 146 -13.61 -7.62 10.27
N ASP A 147 -12.80 -8.46 10.91
CA ASP A 147 -12.72 -8.53 12.37
C ASP A 147 -11.97 -7.35 12.98
N ASN A 148 -10.99 -6.76 12.29
CA ASN A 148 -10.33 -5.54 12.77
C ASN A 148 -11.23 -4.29 12.64
N ASP A 149 -12.22 -4.33 11.75
CA ASP A 149 -13.15 -3.22 11.52
C ASP A 149 -14.22 -3.13 12.61
N VAL A 150 -14.84 -4.26 12.97
CA VAL A 150 -16.03 -4.31 13.86
C VAL A 150 -15.94 -5.36 14.97
N GLY A 151 -14.82 -6.08 15.08
CA GLY A 151 -14.61 -7.18 16.02
C GLY A 151 -14.92 -8.55 15.42
N GLY A 152 -14.37 -9.59 16.06
CA GLY A 152 -14.53 -10.98 15.63
C GLY A 152 -13.66 -11.95 16.43
N GLU A 153 -12.53 -11.48 16.93
CA GLU A 153 -11.71 -12.19 17.91
C GLU A 153 -12.37 -12.15 19.30
N TYR A 154 -13.11 -13.21 19.65
CA TYR A 154 -13.55 -13.44 21.02
C TYR A 154 -12.31 -13.72 21.89
N HIS A 155 -11.89 -12.76 22.71
CA HIS A 155 -11.09 -13.06 23.89
C HIS A 155 -12.02 -13.60 24.98
N GLY A 156 -12.32 -14.91 24.88
CA GLY A 156 -12.94 -15.69 25.96
C GLY A 156 -11.94 -16.01 27.06
#